data_AF-A0AAD3ZD36-F1
#
_entry.id   AF-A0AAD3ZD36-F1
#
_cell.length_a   1.000
_cell.length_b   1.000
_cell.length_c   1.000
_cell.angle_alpha   90.00
_cell.angle_beta   90.00
_cell.angle_gamma   90.00
#
_symmetry.space_group_name_H-M   'P 1'
#
loop_
_entity.id
_entity.type
_entity.pdbx_description
1 polymer ?
#
loop_
_entity_poly.entity_id
_entity_poly.type
_entity_poly.pdbx_seq_one_letter_code
_entity_poly.pdbx_strand_id
1 'polypeptide(L)' 'DDLLKLDIPVVNLGPWGKDAHKFMERLDVDYSLEVVPKLLKSLIQKLAQLE' A
#
# COMPACT_ATOMS: atom_id res chain seq x y z
N ASP A 1 6.52 -18.72 -7.15
CA ASP A 1 6.08 -19.22 -8.48
C ASP A 1 4.58 -19.14 -8.68
N ASP A 2 3.74 -19.63 -7.77
CA ASP A 2 2.29 -19.65 -8.00
C ASP A 2 1.64 -18.26 -8.12
N LEU A 3 2.11 -17.26 -7.36
CA LEU A 3 1.65 -15.87 -7.48
C LEU A 3 2.02 -15.23 -8.82
N LEU A 4 3.14 -15.63 -9.42
CA LEU A 4 3.56 -15.11 -10.73
C LEU A 4 2.68 -15.63 -11.87
N LYS A 5 2.04 -16.79 -11.69
CA LYS A 5 1.10 -17.36 -12.67
C LYS A 5 -0.23 -16.61 -12.76
N LEU A 6 -0.54 -15.76 -11.78
CA LEU A 6 -1.81 -15.03 -11.74
C LEU A 6 -1.90 -13.99 -12.87
N ASP A 7 -0.77 -13.53 -13.42
CA ASP A 7 -0.64 -12.63 -14.58
C ASP A 7 -1.69 -11.49 -14.62
N ILE A 8 -1.82 -10.80 -13.48
CA ILE A 8 -2.69 -9.63 -13.33
C ILE A 8 -1.87 -8.38 -13.03
N PRO A 9 -2.36 -7.18 -13.38
CA PRO A 9 -1.75 -5.94 -12.94
C PRO A 9 -1.82 -5.83 -11.41
N VAL A 10 -0.68 -5.54 -10.77
CA VAL A 10 -0.57 -5.37 -9.32
C VAL A 10 -0.01 -4.00 -8.99
N VAL A 11 -0.57 -3.37 -7.96
CA VAL A 11 -0.04 -2.16 -7.33
C VAL A 11 0.16 -2.43 -5.84
N ASN A 12 1.33 -2.04 -5.33
CA ASN A 12 1.61 -2.04 -3.89
C ASN A 12 1.44 -0.62 -3.36
N LEU A 13 0.54 -0.45 -2.39
CA LEU A 13 0.35 0.79 -1.65
C LEU A 13 0.44 0.46 -0.17
N GLY A 14 1.22 1.25 0.57
CA GLY A 14 1.44 1.00 1.98
C GLY A 14 2.05 2.17 2.73
N PRO A 15 2.18 2.01 4.05
CA PRO A 15 2.83 2.97 4.92
C PRO A 15 4.31 3.17 4.59
N TRP A 16 4.87 4.25 5.13
CA TRP A 16 6.29 4.54 5.07
C TRP A 16 6.93 4.31 6.44
N GLY A 17 8.11 3.71 6.44
CA GLY A 17 8.85 3.40 7.64
C GLY A 17 10.30 3.06 7.36
N LYS A 18 11.02 2.70 8.41
CA LYS A 18 12.41 2.23 8.33
C LYS A 18 12.61 1.00 9.20
N ASP A 19 13.63 0.22 8.85
CA ASP A 19 14.08 -0.95 9.61
C ASP A 19 13.02 -2.06 9.68
N ALA A 20 12.30 -2.28 8.57
CA ALA A 20 11.32 -3.35 8.42
C ALA A 20 11.88 -4.71 8.87
N HIS A 21 11.11 -5.43 9.68
CA HIS A 21 11.48 -6.72 10.27
C HIS A 21 12.69 -6.69 11.22
N LYS A 22 13.02 -5.54 11.81
CA LYS A 22 14.04 -5.40 12.85
C LYS A 22 13.43 -4.89 14.15
N PHE A 23 14.12 -5.11 15.28
CA PHE A 23 13.67 -4.63 16.60
C PHE A 23 13.43 -3.11 16.65
N MET A 24 14.19 -2.33 15.87
CA MET A 24 14.06 -0.86 15.78
C MET A 24 13.20 -0.40 14.59
N GLU A 25 12.29 -1.26 14.11
CA GLU A 25 11.31 -0.89 13.09
C GLU A 25 10.52 0.33 13.54
N ARG A 26 10.33 1.27 12.62
CA ARG A 26 9.63 2.52 12.89
C ARG A 26 8.78 2.95 11.72
N LEU A 27 7.69 3.63 12.06
CA LEU A 27 6.66 4.10 11.14
C LEU A 27 6.66 5.62 11.10
N ASP A 28 6.49 6.19 9.91
CA ASP A 28 6.05 7.58 9.79
C ASP A 28 4.55 7.66 10.12
N VAL A 29 4.24 8.14 11.32
CA VAL A 29 2.88 8.10 11.89
C VAL A 29 1.94 9.00 11.08
N ASP A 30 2.36 10.22 10.75
CA ASP A 30 1.54 11.18 10.03
C ASP A 30 1.22 10.66 8.64
N TYR A 31 2.22 10.19 7.90
CA TYR A 31 1.97 9.62 6.58
C TYR A 31 1.10 8.36 6.66
N SER A 32 1.43 7.44 7.56
CA SER A 32 0.83 6.10 7.57
C SER A 32 -0.60 6.09 8.11
N LEU A 33 -0.92 6.95 9.08
CA LEU A 33 -2.25 6.97 9.71
C LEU A 33 -3.17 8.04 9.10
N GLU A 34 -2.63 9.12 8.52
CA GLU A 34 -3.45 10.19 7.96
C GLU A 34 -3.49 10.20 6.43
N VAL A 35 -2.39 9.88 5.74
CA VAL A 35 -2.28 10.00 4.28
C VAL A 35 -2.64 8.69 3.58
N VAL A 36 -2.03 7.57 3.98
CA VAL A 36 -2.22 6.28 3.32
C VAL A 36 -3.67 5.82 3.29
N PRO A 37 -4.49 5.95 4.36
CA PRO A 37 -5.91 5.57 4.30
C PRO A 37 -6.70 6.39 3.27
N LYS A 38 -6.39 7.69 3.14
CA LYS A 38 -7.03 8.59 2.16
C LYS A 38 -6.62 8.21 0.73
N LEU A 39 -5.33 7.89 0.52
CA LEU A 39 -4.83 7.40 -0.76
C LEU A 39 -5.46 6.06 -1.15
N LEU A 40 -5.55 5.10 -0.23
CA LEU A 40 -6.16 3.79 -0.47
C LEU A 40 -7.64 3.94 -0.87
N LYS A 41 -8.39 4.76 -0.13
CA LYS A 41 -9.78 5.07 -0.47
C LYS A 41 -9.89 5.67 -1.86
N SER A 42 -9.06 6.67 -2.19
CA SER A 42 -9.06 7.30 -3.51
C SER A 42 -8.68 6.33 -4.62
N LEU A 43 -7.74 5.42 -4.38
CA LEU A 43 -7.32 4.41 -5.35
C LEU A 43 -8.48 3.47 -5.67
N ILE A 44 -9.15 2.93 -4.65
CA ILE A 44 -10.31 2.04 -4.82
C ILE A 44 -11.42 2.75 -5.59
N GLN A 45 -11.73 4.00 -5.24
CA GLN A 45 -12.77 4.77 -5.93
C GLN A 45 -12.43 5.01 -7.40
N LYS A 46 -11.17 5.32 -7.72
CA LYS A 46 -10.73 5.51 -9.11
C LYS A 46 -10.78 4.20 -9.89
N LEU A 47 -10.30 3.10 -9.31
CA LEU A 47 -10.35 1.78 -9.97
C LEU A 47 -11.78 1.31 -10.21
N ALA A 48 -12.71 1.57 -9.28
CA ALA A 48 -14.12 1.24 -9.46
C ALA A 48 -14.84 2.10 -10.51
N GLN A 49 -14.23 3.18 -10.98
CA GLN A 49 -14.76 4.08 -12.02
C GLN A 49 -14.08 3.87 -13.38
N LEU A 50 -13.05 3.04 -13.46
CA LEU A 50 -12.47 2.66 -14.74
C LEU A 50 -13.39 1.62 -15.38
N GLU A 51 -13.94 1.98 -16.56
CA GLU A 51 -14.69 1.05 -17.43
C GLU A 51 -13.78 -0.03 -18.03
#